data_AF-A0A4P5W178-F1
#
_entry.id   AF-A0A4P5W178-F1
#
_cell.length_a   1.000
_cell.length_b   1.000
_cell.length_c   1.000
_cell.angle_alpha   90.00
_cell.angle_beta   90.00
_cell.angle_gamma   90.00
#
_symmetry.space_group_name_H-M   'P 1'
#
loop_
_entity.id
_entity.type
_entity.pdbx_description
1 polymer ?
#
loop_
_entity_poly.entity_id
_entity_poly.type
_entity_poly.pdbx_seq_one_letter_code
_entity_poly.pdbx_strand_id
1 'polypeptide(L)'
;MIVLLLSQLLAPAWAVAPTKLGDVTITELQSDTTAVPPYYGEWFEIYNNSGKTLTLNGLLIERSTQSLLIPASPPIDIGVGEYFVLGASAERNEDVVGYNGNVPVDYVYSYFTEFNIVSADDVLRVSYDGILLDEVDWDSTWAPTADEALQSQPNASANEWANDLQLNWCSSGSVIPSGPGMNGTPGGENDQCGDEYNVDNDGDGYAEFQGDCDDEHADINPDMIDGIEAPNGEANDDADCDGVRDDGVDDNDGDGWTEVDGDCDDADINTYPGAVEALDGDDDNCDECIDDLDMDHDGYSHTAAGAVNPCGDDCDDTNDAIHPGSQEIPYDGVDQDCNYLEACDEDHDGYDAVVDPNCVSPEGYCCDGFDCNDANADVHPGSVEDNGNGIDDDCDGIVDIPDKDGDGFTEQDGDCMDLGEAEGYPAAQVILSAQVNPTAKEVCFDQVDNDCDGWIDNESACSRDAAVATVRGGGLCGVVEGGAAGVLVLAGLMVAAARRDRRGV
;
A
#
# COMPACT_ATOMS: atom_id res chain seq x y z
N MET A 1 -1.79 20.61 15.37
CA MET A 1 -1.25 20.66 13.99
C MET A 1 0.22 21.04 14.05
N ILE A 2 1.09 20.03 14.03
CA ILE A 2 2.42 20.12 13.45
C ILE A 2 2.38 19.03 12.38
N VAL A 3 2.54 19.41 11.12
CA VAL A 3 2.51 18.45 10.00
C VAL A 3 3.82 17.68 10.06
N LEU A 4 3.73 16.38 10.29
CA LEU A 4 4.83 15.46 10.01
C LEU A 4 4.86 15.30 8.49
N LEU A 5 5.89 15.85 7.84
CA LEU A 5 6.25 15.36 6.51
C LEU A 5 6.74 13.92 6.70
N LEU A 6 5.93 12.96 6.26
CA LEU A 6 6.49 11.69 5.80
C LEU A 6 7.28 12.02 4.54
N SER A 7 8.60 12.11 4.69
CA SER A 7 9.48 11.77 3.57
C SER A 7 9.25 10.28 3.33
N GLN A 8 8.50 9.94 2.29
CA GLN A 8 8.55 8.58 1.77
C GLN A 8 10.02 8.32 1.42
N LEU A 9 10.67 7.41 2.15
CA LEU A 9 11.81 6.72 1.58
C LEU A 9 11.21 5.80 0.52
N LEU A 10 11.22 6.26 -0.73
CA LEU A 10 11.26 5.35 -1.86
C LEU A 10 12.35 4.31 -1.54
N ALA A 11 12.00 3.03 -1.62
CA ALA A 11 13.03 2.00 -1.67
C ALA A 11 13.96 2.33 -2.85
N PRO A 12 15.27 2.07 -2.76
CA PRO A 12 16.13 2.27 -3.92
C PRO A 12 15.55 1.45 -5.07
N ALA A 13 15.24 2.12 -6.18
CA ALA A 13 14.94 1.44 -7.42
C ALA A 13 16.11 0.49 -7.71
N TRP A 14 15.80 -0.77 -7.95
CA TRP A 14 16.84 -1.75 -8.27
C TRP A 14 17.30 -1.44 -9.68
N ALA A 15 18.62 -1.46 -9.92
CA ALA A 15 19.16 -1.22 -11.25
C ALA A 15 18.57 -2.25 -12.23
N VAL A 16 17.98 -1.78 -13.33
CA VAL A 16 17.35 -2.61 -14.35
C VAL A 16 18.31 -2.84 -15.52
N ALA A 17 18.06 -3.88 -16.32
CA ALA A 17 18.79 -4.05 -17.57
C ALA A 17 18.40 -2.96 -18.58
N PRO A 18 19.31 -2.49 -19.44
CA PRO A 18 18.94 -1.81 -20.68
C PRO A 18 18.09 -2.73 -21.56
N THR A 19 17.16 -2.14 -22.30
CA THR A 19 16.06 -2.81 -23.01
C THR A 19 15.85 -2.34 -24.45
N LYS A 20 16.24 -1.11 -24.79
CA LYS A 20 16.09 -0.53 -26.14
C LYS A 20 17.32 0.27 -26.58
N LEU A 21 17.35 0.61 -27.87
CA LEU A 21 18.24 1.66 -28.39
C LEU A 21 18.05 2.95 -27.56
N GLY A 22 19.10 3.73 -27.37
CA GLY A 22 19.03 4.98 -26.62
C GLY A 22 19.05 4.86 -25.11
N ASP A 23 18.76 3.71 -24.50
CA ASP A 23 18.81 3.56 -23.04
C ASP A 23 20.20 3.96 -22.45
N VAL A 24 21.25 3.76 -23.25
CA VAL A 24 22.63 4.20 -23.01
C VAL A 24 23.20 4.77 -24.30
N THR A 25 23.67 6.02 -24.30
CA THR A 25 24.31 6.67 -25.48
C THR A 25 25.82 6.84 -25.30
N ILE A 26 26.64 6.79 -26.36
CA ILE A 26 28.07 7.17 -26.31
C ILE A 26 28.17 8.69 -26.49
N THR A 27 28.80 9.38 -25.53
CA THR A 27 28.88 10.85 -25.52
C THR A 27 30.25 11.41 -25.85
N GLU A 28 31.33 10.72 -25.49
CA GLU A 28 32.68 11.24 -25.66
C GLU A 28 33.69 10.11 -25.83
N LEU A 29 34.70 10.29 -26.70
CA LEU A 29 35.78 9.33 -26.87
C LEU A 29 37.13 10.00 -27.18
N GLN A 30 38.18 9.45 -26.58
CA GLN A 30 39.56 9.85 -26.84
C GLN A 30 40.36 8.64 -27.35
N SER A 31 40.80 8.70 -28.61
CA SER A 31 41.49 7.59 -29.28
C SER A 31 42.87 7.92 -29.88
N ASP A 32 43.25 9.21 -29.97
CA ASP A 32 44.61 9.62 -30.37
C ASP A 32 45.29 10.45 -29.27
N THR A 33 46.31 9.88 -28.64
CA THR A 33 47.03 10.53 -27.53
C THR A 33 48.51 10.65 -27.84
N THR A 34 49.05 11.88 -27.76
CA THR A 34 50.50 12.14 -27.89
C THR A 34 51.11 12.71 -26.61
N ALA A 35 50.31 13.29 -25.73
CA ALA A 35 50.71 13.76 -24.40
C ALA A 35 51.09 12.59 -23.46
N VAL A 36 50.38 11.47 -23.58
CA VAL A 36 50.59 10.20 -22.86
C VAL A 36 50.58 9.01 -23.82
N PRO A 37 51.06 7.82 -23.40
CA PRO A 37 50.84 6.59 -24.16
C PRO A 37 49.35 6.23 -24.25
N PRO A 38 48.86 5.59 -25.33
CA PRO A 38 47.43 5.31 -25.51
C PRO A 38 46.80 4.45 -24.41
N TYR A 39 47.54 3.45 -23.91
CA TYR A 39 47.15 2.63 -22.74
C TYR A 39 47.08 3.41 -21.41
N TYR A 40 47.23 4.74 -21.44
CA TYR A 40 47.27 5.64 -20.29
C TYR A 40 46.53 6.96 -20.58
N GLY A 41 45.68 6.97 -21.60
CA GLY A 41 44.98 8.17 -22.08
C GLY A 41 43.82 7.91 -23.05
N GLU A 42 43.65 6.70 -23.59
CA GLU A 42 42.42 6.33 -24.29
C GLU A 42 41.28 6.06 -23.32
N TRP A 43 40.10 6.55 -23.63
CA TRP A 43 38.85 6.31 -22.90
C TRP A 43 37.66 6.60 -23.80
N PHE A 44 36.49 6.14 -23.39
CA PHE A 44 35.20 6.60 -23.89
C PHE A 44 34.21 6.70 -22.75
N GLU A 45 33.14 7.46 -22.97
CA GLU A 45 32.08 7.74 -22.02
C GLU A 45 30.75 7.28 -22.58
N ILE A 46 29.89 6.84 -21.66
CA ILE A 46 28.48 6.56 -21.93
C ILE A 46 27.60 7.35 -20.95
N TYR A 47 26.42 7.73 -21.41
CA TYR A 47 25.38 8.42 -20.64
C TYR A 47 24.15 7.53 -20.49
N ASN A 48 23.41 7.65 -19.39
CA ASN A 48 22.18 6.89 -19.16
C ASN A 48 20.94 7.77 -19.40
N ASN A 49 20.28 7.52 -20.53
CA ASN A 49 19.10 8.25 -20.96
C ASN A 49 17.76 7.53 -20.68
N SER A 50 17.79 6.25 -20.27
CA SER A 50 16.59 5.39 -20.08
C SER A 50 15.52 5.85 -19.06
N GLY A 51 15.69 7.00 -18.39
CA GLY A 51 14.87 7.44 -17.26
C GLY A 51 14.96 6.56 -16.00
N LYS A 52 15.74 5.47 -16.02
CA LYS A 52 15.84 4.45 -14.95
C LYS A 52 17.30 4.25 -14.55
N THR A 53 17.58 3.80 -13.33
CA THR A 53 18.94 3.37 -12.97
C THR A 53 19.25 2.07 -13.70
N LEU A 54 20.32 2.05 -14.51
CA LEU A 54 20.68 0.88 -15.31
C LEU A 54 21.82 0.09 -14.68
N THR A 55 21.83 -1.22 -14.90
CA THR A 55 22.99 -2.07 -14.61
C THR A 55 23.81 -2.28 -15.88
N LEU A 56 25.11 -2.00 -15.79
CA LEU A 56 26.09 -2.15 -16.88
C LEU A 56 26.65 -3.58 -16.94
N ASN A 57 26.32 -4.43 -15.97
CA ASN A 57 26.80 -5.81 -15.88
C ASN A 57 26.29 -6.68 -17.04
N GLY A 58 27.20 -7.06 -17.95
CA GLY A 58 26.86 -7.84 -19.14
C GLY A 58 26.84 -7.02 -20.43
N LEU A 59 27.03 -5.70 -20.37
CA LEU A 59 27.25 -4.89 -21.57
C LEU A 59 28.41 -5.43 -22.40
N LEU A 60 28.17 -5.52 -23.70
CA LEU A 60 29.14 -5.89 -24.72
C LEU A 60 29.44 -4.65 -25.56
N ILE A 61 30.64 -4.11 -25.40
CA ILE A 61 31.16 -3.02 -26.21
C ILE A 61 31.99 -3.61 -27.34
N GLU A 62 31.70 -3.27 -28.59
CA GLU A 62 32.35 -3.84 -29.77
C GLU A 62 32.94 -2.77 -30.69
N ARG A 63 34.00 -3.17 -31.41
CA ARG A 63 34.48 -2.47 -32.61
C ARG A 63 34.63 -3.44 -33.76
N SER A 64 35.06 -2.96 -34.93
CA SER A 64 35.24 -3.80 -36.14
C SER A 64 36.09 -5.07 -35.96
N THR A 65 36.94 -5.15 -34.91
CA THR A 65 37.90 -6.25 -34.70
C THR A 65 38.05 -6.78 -33.27
N GLN A 66 37.40 -6.18 -32.26
CA GLN A 66 37.56 -6.50 -30.84
C GLN A 66 36.25 -6.29 -30.07
N SER A 67 36.12 -6.93 -28.91
CA SER A 67 35.00 -6.73 -28.01
C SER A 67 35.41 -6.79 -26.53
N LEU A 68 34.76 -5.96 -25.72
CA LEU A 68 34.88 -5.88 -24.27
C LEU A 68 33.55 -6.28 -23.65
N LEU A 69 33.56 -7.30 -22.79
CA LEU A 69 32.39 -7.69 -22.00
C LEU A 69 32.55 -7.18 -20.56
N ILE A 70 31.61 -6.35 -20.10
CA ILE A 70 31.55 -5.92 -18.70
C ILE A 70 31.14 -7.14 -17.83
N PRO A 71 31.93 -7.52 -16.81
CA PRO A 71 31.71 -8.74 -16.06
C PRO A 71 30.44 -8.67 -15.22
N ALA A 72 29.77 -9.80 -15.03
CA ALA A 72 28.54 -9.90 -14.25
C ALA A 72 28.69 -9.71 -12.71
N SER A 73 29.87 -9.33 -12.21
CA SER A 73 30.13 -9.11 -10.78
C SER A 73 31.46 -8.36 -10.56
N PRO A 74 31.56 -7.43 -9.59
CA PRO A 74 30.48 -6.92 -8.71
C PRO A 74 29.43 -6.12 -9.50
N PRO A 75 28.31 -5.71 -8.88
CA PRO A 75 27.37 -4.76 -9.47
C PRO A 75 28.09 -3.50 -9.96
N ILE A 76 27.74 -3.04 -11.15
CA ILE A 76 28.20 -1.82 -11.80
C ILE A 76 26.93 -1.18 -12.37
N ASP A 77 26.50 -0.08 -11.78
CA ASP A 77 25.23 0.56 -12.08
C ASP A 77 25.47 2.05 -12.39
N ILE A 78 24.62 2.66 -13.22
CA ILE A 78 24.64 4.07 -13.62
C ILE A 78 23.30 4.71 -13.27
N GLY A 79 23.30 5.86 -12.58
CA GLY A 79 22.10 6.61 -12.24
C GLY A 79 21.44 7.27 -13.45
N VAL A 80 20.20 7.72 -13.29
CA VAL A 80 19.48 8.46 -14.35
C VAL A 80 20.21 9.76 -14.63
N GLY A 81 20.55 10.02 -15.90
CA GLY A 81 21.29 11.21 -16.29
C GLY A 81 22.73 11.28 -15.75
N GLU A 82 23.29 10.14 -15.31
CA GLU A 82 24.71 10.04 -14.95
C GLU A 82 25.55 9.62 -16.17
N TYR A 83 26.81 10.05 -16.16
CA TYR A 83 27.85 9.69 -17.12
C TYR A 83 28.77 8.64 -16.50
N PHE A 84 29.33 7.76 -17.32
CA PHE A 84 30.19 6.67 -16.87
C PHE A 84 31.37 6.46 -17.81
N VAL A 85 32.59 6.64 -17.30
CA VAL A 85 33.80 6.70 -18.13
C VAL A 85 34.58 5.38 -18.08
N LEU A 86 34.83 4.80 -19.25
CA LEU A 86 35.58 3.56 -19.44
C LEU A 86 36.98 3.86 -20.01
N GLY A 87 38.01 3.68 -19.18
CA GLY A 87 39.41 3.96 -19.54
C GLY A 87 40.26 2.73 -19.86
N ALA A 88 41.18 2.88 -20.81
CA ALA A 88 42.22 1.89 -21.10
C ALA A 88 43.40 1.99 -20.12
N SER A 89 43.89 0.85 -19.64
CA SER A 89 45.14 0.70 -18.87
C SER A 89 46.06 -0.32 -19.52
N ALA A 90 47.34 -0.38 -19.16
CA ALA A 90 48.24 -1.43 -19.68
C ALA A 90 47.87 -2.85 -19.18
N GLU A 91 47.50 -2.99 -17.90
CA GLU A 91 46.88 -4.18 -17.32
C GLU A 91 45.70 -3.74 -16.43
N ARG A 92 44.59 -4.48 -16.46
CA ARG A 92 43.32 -4.28 -15.71
C ARG A 92 43.45 -3.94 -14.20
N ASN A 93 44.64 -4.11 -13.62
CA ASN A 93 44.92 -4.01 -12.19
C ASN A 93 46.02 -2.99 -11.83
N GLU A 94 46.64 -2.27 -12.78
CA GLU A 94 47.79 -1.40 -12.48
C GLU A 94 47.45 0.09 -12.27
N ASP A 95 46.26 0.54 -12.67
CA ASP A 95 45.67 1.79 -12.20
C ASP A 95 44.65 1.56 -11.08
N VAL A 96 44.65 2.47 -10.11
CA VAL A 96 43.64 2.48 -9.05
C VAL A 96 42.36 3.03 -9.65
N VAL A 97 41.26 2.29 -9.53
CA VAL A 97 39.91 2.70 -9.94
C VAL A 97 39.68 4.16 -9.55
N GLY A 98 39.40 5.00 -10.54
CA GLY A 98 39.28 6.45 -10.39
C GLY A 98 40.16 7.29 -11.32
N TYR A 99 41.30 6.81 -11.84
CA TYR A 99 42.10 7.60 -12.81
C TYR A 99 42.87 6.79 -13.88
N ASN A 100 42.72 7.18 -15.14
CA ASN A 100 43.54 6.79 -16.28
C ASN A 100 44.44 7.97 -16.71
N GLY A 101 45.72 8.00 -16.34
CA GLY A 101 46.59 9.14 -16.67
C GLY A 101 46.17 10.50 -16.09
N ASN A 102 45.38 10.49 -15.00
CA ASN A 102 44.62 11.60 -14.40
C ASN A 102 43.33 12.03 -15.12
N VAL A 103 42.87 11.32 -16.15
CA VAL A 103 41.46 11.34 -16.60
C VAL A 103 40.64 10.59 -15.54
N PRO A 104 39.54 11.15 -14.98
CA PRO A 104 38.67 10.40 -14.07
C PRO A 104 38.00 9.23 -14.81
N VAL A 105 38.02 8.03 -14.23
CA VAL A 105 37.41 6.83 -14.86
C VAL A 105 36.73 5.91 -13.84
N ASP A 106 35.56 5.41 -14.20
CA ASP A 106 34.71 4.54 -13.39
C ASP A 106 35.00 3.05 -13.65
N TYR A 107 35.35 2.72 -14.90
CA TYR A 107 35.77 1.38 -15.31
C TYR A 107 37.13 1.40 -15.99
N VAL A 108 37.91 0.33 -15.77
CA VAL A 108 39.24 0.16 -16.37
C VAL A 108 39.34 -1.18 -17.09
N TYR A 109 39.71 -1.14 -18.37
CA TYR A 109 39.99 -2.32 -19.20
C TYR A 109 41.46 -2.37 -19.64
N SER A 110 41.94 -3.56 -20.00
CA SER A 110 43.32 -3.77 -20.47
C SER A 110 43.45 -3.51 -21.98
N TYR A 111 44.19 -2.46 -22.32
CA TYR A 111 44.59 -2.07 -23.67
C TYR A 111 45.15 -3.24 -24.49
N PHE A 112 46.05 -4.02 -23.88
CA PHE A 112 46.81 -5.04 -24.61
C PHE A 112 46.12 -6.40 -24.71
N THR A 113 45.07 -6.66 -23.91
CA THR A 113 44.46 -7.99 -23.82
C THR A 113 42.94 -8.03 -23.89
N GLU A 114 42.26 -6.88 -23.79
CA GLU A 114 40.80 -6.78 -23.85
C GLU A 114 40.38 -5.88 -25.03
N PHE A 115 40.73 -4.59 -25.01
CA PHE A 115 40.13 -3.59 -25.91
C PHE A 115 41.02 -2.34 -26.04
N ASN A 116 41.12 -1.74 -27.22
CA ASN A 116 41.79 -0.44 -27.45
C ASN A 116 41.10 0.33 -28.58
N ILE A 117 40.82 1.63 -28.40
CA ILE A 117 40.22 2.46 -29.45
C ILE A 117 41.29 2.76 -30.52
N VAL A 118 40.88 3.29 -31.67
CA VAL A 118 41.77 3.71 -32.76
C VAL A 118 41.28 5.02 -33.36
N SER A 119 42.18 5.81 -33.94
CA SER A 119 41.88 7.08 -34.62
C SER A 119 41.85 6.99 -36.15
N ALA A 120 41.79 5.77 -36.67
CA ALA A 120 41.45 5.50 -38.07
C ALA A 120 39.97 5.10 -38.16
N ASP A 121 39.42 5.08 -39.38
CA ASP A 121 38.05 4.61 -39.68
C ASP A 121 37.72 3.32 -38.91
N ASP A 122 36.79 3.42 -37.93
CA ASP A 122 36.31 2.34 -37.07
C ASP A 122 35.00 2.79 -36.40
N VAL A 123 34.31 1.85 -35.79
CA VAL A 123 33.00 2.03 -35.17
C VAL A 123 33.00 1.50 -33.75
N LEU A 124 32.29 2.15 -32.84
CA LEU A 124 32.10 1.74 -31.46
C LEU A 124 30.62 1.47 -31.20
N ARG A 125 30.27 0.23 -30.86
CA ARG A 125 28.90 -0.20 -30.52
C ARG A 125 28.80 -0.55 -29.05
N VAL A 126 27.69 -0.18 -28.41
CA VAL A 126 27.30 -0.67 -27.08
C VAL A 126 26.06 -1.54 -27.23
N SER A 127 26.06 -2.73 -26.60
CA SER A 127 24.94 -3.67 -26.70
C SER A 127 24.68 -4.43 -25.41
N TYR A 128 23.43 -4.84 -25.18
CA TYR A 128 23.01 -5.67 -24.05
C TYR A 128 22.14 -6.85 -24.52
N ASP A 129 22.51 -8.08 -24.17
CA ASP A 129 21.85 -9.34 -24.58
C ASP A 129 21.53 -9.47 -26.10
N GLY A 130 22.29 -8.76 -26.95
CA GLY A 130 22.12 -8.73 -28.40
C GLY A 130 21.25 -7.59 -28.94
N ILE A 131 20.73 -6.73 -28.06
CA ILE A 131 20.07 -5.46 -28.39
C ILE A 131 21.17 -4.40 -28.54
N LEU A 132 21.16 -3.65 -29.66
CA LEU A 132 22.01 -2.47 -29.82
C LEU A 132 21.46 -1.35 -28.93
N LEU A 133 22.34 -0.71 -28.15
CA LEU A 133 21.99 0.46 -27.36
C LEU A 133 22.45 1.75 -28.06
N ASP A 134 23.61 1.72 -28.74
CA ASP A 134 24.24 2.90 -29.37
C ASP A 134 25.35 2.52 -30.39
N GLU A 135 25.61 3.35 -31.41
CA GLU A 135 26.63 3.12 -32.44
C GLU A 135 27.29 4.38 -33.05
N VAL A 136 28.52 4.71 -32.64
CA VAL A 136 29.31 5.79 -33.26
C VAL A 136 30.28 5.24 -34.33
N ASP A 137 30.03 5.50 -35.62
CA ASP A 137 30.88 5.09 -36.77
C ASP A 137 31.64 6.28 -37.38
N TRP A 138 32.89 6.50 -36.96
CA TRP A 138 33.70 7.64 -37.42
C TRP A 138 34.59 7.28 -38.62
N ASP A 139 34.76 8.24 -39.53
CA ASP A 139 35.64 8.11 -40.69
C ASP A 139 36.70 9.22 -40.76
N SER A 140 37.65 9.10 -41.69
CA SER A 140 38.72 10.07 -41.92
C SER A 140 38.32 11.53 -42.17
N THR A 141 37.03 11.87 -42.27
CA THR A 141 36.53 13.25 -42.38
C THR A 141 36.24 13.91 -41.03
N TRP A 142 36.00 13.14 -39.97
CA TRP A 142 35.73 13.61 -38.60
C TRP A 142 36.45 12.81 -37.49
N ALA A 143 37.40 11.95 -37.87
CA ALA A 143 38.19 11.14 -36.94
C ALA A 143 38.82 11.95 -35.78
N PRO A 144 38.94 11.36 -34.58
CA PRO A 144 39.44 12.04 -33.38
C PRO A 144 40.77 12.78 -33.56
N THR A 145 40.87 13.98 -33.01
CA THR A 145 42.06 14.82 -33.10
C THR A 145 43.04 14.48 -31.97
N ALA A 146 44.33 14.42 -32.29
CA ALA A 146 45.39 14.14 -31.33
C ALA A 146 45.34 15.05 -30.08
N ASP A 147 45.20 14.42 -28.90
CA ASP A 147 45.06 15.05 -27.58
C ASP A 147 43.77 15.89 -27.37
N GLU A 148 42.77 15.80 -28.26
CA GLU A 148 41.47 16.46 -28.16
C GLU A 148 40.34 15.44 -28.35
N ALA A 149 39.61 15.11 -27.27
CA ALA A 149 38.51 14.15 -27.32
C ALA A 149 37.44 14.56 -28.35
N LEU A 150 36.89 13.56 -29.06
CA LEU A 150 35.75 13.71 -29.95
C LEU A 150 34.50 13.53 -29.08
N GLN A 151 33.61 14.52 -29.07
CA GLN A 151 32.44 14.58 -28.18
C GLN A 151 31.17 14.89 -29.00
N SER A 152 30.02 14.34 -28.60
CA SER A 152 28.71 14.73 -29.12
C SER A 152 28.26 16.07 -28.50
N GLN A 153 27.45 16.85 -29.20
CA GLN A 153 26.84 18.04 -28.62
C GLN A 153 25.75 17.65 -27.59
N PRO A 154 25.57 18.41 -26.48
CA PRO A 154 24.71 17.97 -25.37
C PRO A 154 23.24 17.66 -25.70
N ASN A 155 22.65 18.31 -26.71
CA ASN A 155 21.32 17.96 -27.22
C ASN A 155 21.31 16.62 -27.96
N ALA A 156 22.32 16.33 -28.78
CA ALA A 156 22.44 15.03 -29.43
C ALA A 156 22.77 13.89 -28.44
N SER A 157 23.45 14.18 -27.32
CA SER A 157 23.77 13.18 -26.28
C SER A 157 22.55 12.59 -25.57
N ALA A 158 21.44 13.31 -25.54
CA ALA A 158 20.18 12.90 -24.91
C ALA A 158 19.28 12.10 -25.86
N ASN A 159 19.66 11.96 -27.13
CA ASN A 159 18.82 11.37 -28.16
C ASN A 159 19.56 10.16 -28.75
N GLU A 160 18.81 9.10 -29.03
CA GLU A 160 19.32 7.75 -29.28
C GLU A 160 19.95 7.50 -30.65
N TRP A 161 19.82 8.46 -31.56
CA TRP A 161 20.23 8.39 -32.96
C TRP A 161 20.95 9.67 -33.42
N ALA A 162 20.73 10.80 -32.73
CA ALA A 162 21.37 12.06 -33.07
C ALA A 162 22.90 11.99 -32.87
N ASN A 163 23.37 11.27 -31.86
CA ASN A 163 24.80 11.02 -31.66
C ASN A 163 25.38 9.99 -32.65
N ASP A 164 24.61 9.44 -33.59
CA ASP A 164 25.15 8.69 -34.74
C ASP A 164 25.50 9.63 -35.92
N LEU A 165 24.99 10.87 -35.92
CA LEU A 165 25.21 11.87 -36.98
C LEU A 165 26.54 12.62 -36.82
N GLN A 166 27.38 12.58 -37.86
CA GLN A 166 28.67 13.28 -37.91
C GLN A 166 28.60 14.77 -37.54
N LEU A 167 27.53 15.48 -37.93
CA LEU A 167 27.37 16.92 -37.67
C LEU A 167 27.28 17.25 -36.17
N ASN A 168 26.71 16.33 -35.39
CA ASN A 168 26.53 16.45 -33.95
C ASN A 168 27.82 16.22 -33.14
N TRP A 169 28.99 16.05 -33.77
CA TRP A 169 30.26 15.80 -33.08
C TRP A 169 31.35 16.82 -33.39
N CYS A 170 32.09 17.20 -32.35
CA CYS A 170 33.21 18.12 -32.46
C CYS A 170 34.37 17.75 -31.52
N SER A 171 35.52 18.42 -31.66
CA SER A 171 36.65 18.25 -30.75
C SER A 171 36.49 19.13 -29.51
N SER A 172 36.64 18.53 -28.32
CA SER A 172 36.46 19.20 -27.03
C SER A 172 37.45 20.35 -26.81
N GLY A 173 36.97 21.46 -26.24
CA GLY A 173 37.75 22.66 -25.94
C GLY A 173 38.23 22.74 -24.49
N SER A 174 37.63 21.96 -23.60
CA SER A 174 37.84 21.97 -22.16
C SER A 174 39.07 21.17 -21.77
N VAL A 175 40.00 21.80 -21.05
CA VAL A 175 41.23 21.13 -20.59
C VAL A 175 40.93 20.27 -19.37
N ILE A 176 41.16 18.95 -19.47
CA ILE A 176 40.90 17.98 -18.40
C ILE A 176 41.63 18.40 -17.10
N PRO A 177 40.92 18.70 -15.99
CA PRO A 177 41.53 19.30 -14.81
C PRO A 177 42.57 18.40 -14.12
N SER A 178 43.83 18.84 -14.09
CA SER A 178 44.98 18.03 -13.63
C SER A 178 45.29 16.80 -14.48
N GLY A 179 44.61 16.66 -15.63
CA GLY A 179 44.80 15.62 -16.63
C GLY A 179 46.17 15.68 -17.30
N PRO A 180 46.41 14.80 -18.29
CA PRO A 180 47.71 14.66 -18.96
C PRO A 180 48.06 15.82 -19.91
N GLY A 181 47.19 16.83 -20.05
CA GLY A 181 47.31 17.91 -21.02
C GLY A 181 46.52 17.67 -22.31
N MET A 182 45.49 16.84 -22.23
CA MET A 182 44.48 16.62 -23.27
C MET A 182 43.21 17.44 -22.96
N ASN A 183 42.39 17.66 -23.98
CA ASN A 183 41.03 18.20 -23.82
C ASN A 183 39.99 17.07 -23.73
N GLY A 184 38.89 17.36 -23.05
CA GLY A 184 37.73 16.50 -22.85
C GLY A 184 36.93 16.87 -21.60
N THR A 185 35.74 16.30 -21.49
CA THR A 185 34.72 16.55 -20.44
C THR A 185 34.39 15.34 -19.54
N PRO A 186 35.31 14.38 -19.29
CA PRO A 186 35.01 13.08 -18.69
C PRO A 186 34.32 13.16 -17.32
N GLY A 187 33.19 12.46 -17.22
CA GLY A 187 32.31 12.37 -16.06
C GLY A 187 31.28 13.50 -16.00
N GLY A 188 30.88 14.08 -17.13
CA GLY A 188 29.94 15.20 -17.17
C GLY A 188 29.55 15.66 -18.56
N GLU A 189 28.68 16.67 -18.60
CA GLU A 189 28.14 17.26 -19.83
C GLU A 189 29.25 17.84 -20.74
N ASN A 190 29.18 17.47 -22.03
CA ASN A 190 30.14 17.88 -23.07
C ASN A 190 30.20 19.39 -23.30
N ASP A 191 31.33 19.88 -23.84
CA ASP A 191 31.35 21.27 -24.32
C ASP A 191 30.38 21.44 -25.49
N GLN A 192 29.67 22.57 -25.52
CA GLN A 192 28.92 23.02 -26.69
C GLN A 192 29.87 23.20 -27.89
N CYS A 193 29.50 22.64 -29.05
CA CYS A 193 30.24 22.84 -30.29
C CYS A 193 30.23 24.34 -30.72
N GLY A 194 31.29 24.78 -31.39
CA GLY A 194 31.56 26.22 -31.58
C GLY A 194 30.68 26.91 -32.63
N ASP A 195 30.67 28.26 -32.64
CA ASP A 195 29.88 29.15 -33.52
C ASP A 195 29.91 28.88 -35.06
N GLU A 196 30.71 27.92 -35.55
CA GLU A 196 30.69 27.46 -36.95
C GLU A 196 29.52 26.47 -37.22
N TYR A 197 28.98 25.87 -36.15
CA TYR A 197 27.80 25.00 -36.03
C TYR A 197 26.55 25.80 -35.57
N ASN A 198 26.35 26.95 -36.21
CA ASN A 198 25.33 27.96 -35.85
C ASN A 198 24.61 28.44 -37.12
N VAL A 199 24.31 27.49 -38.02
CA VAL A 199 23.78 27.77 -39.35
C VAL A 199 22.58 26.87 -39.58
N ASP A 200 21.39 27.40 -39.28
CA ASP A 200 20.07 26.96 -39.78
C ASP A 200 20.18 26.54 -41.26
N ASN A 201 20.38 25.24 -41.50
CA ASN A 201 20.76 24.69 -42.81
C ASN A 201 19.52 24.28 -43.63
N ASP A 202 18.47 23.79 -42.98
CA ASP A 202 17.19 23.44 -43.63
C ASP A 202 16.20 24.61 -43.76
N GLY A 203 16.25 25.61 -42.87
CA GLY A 203 15.41 26.81 -42.88
C GLY A 203 14.22 26.83 -41.92
N ASP A 204 14.13 25.94 -40.92
CA ASP A 204 13.01 25.93 -39.96
C ASP A 204 13.10 27.05 -38.89
N GLY A 205 14.32 27.52 -38.59
CA GLY A 205 14.62 28.59 -37.64
C GLY A 205 15.31 28.15 -36.35
N TYR A 206 15.47 26.84 -36.15
CA TYR A 206 16.45 26.20 -35.28
C TYR A 206 17.75 25.95 -36.05
N ALA A 207 18.69 25.31 -35.37
CA ALA A 207 20.02 24.92 -35.81
C ALA A 207 20.64 24.12 -34.67
N GLU A 208 21.73 23.39 -34.92
CA GLU A 208 22.42 22.50 -33.97
C GLU A 208 22.51 23.09 -32.54
N PHE A 209 23.11 24.28 -32.38
CA PHE A 209 23.26 24.98 -31.09
C PHE A 209 21.95 25.46 -30.42
N GLN A 210 20.85 25.45 -31.16
CA GLN A 210 19.53 25.94 -30.78
C GLN A 210 18.63 24.81 -30.25
N GLY A 211 19.13 23.58 -30.20
CA GLY A 211 18.45 22.38 -29.71
C GLY A 211 18.08 21.38 -30.81
N ASP A 212 18.32 21.73 -32.06
CA ASP A 212 18.10 20.88 -33.23
C ASP A 212 19.04 19.66 -33.24
N CYS A 213 18.47 18.47 -33.38
CA CYS A 213 19.21 17.22 -33.42
C CYS A 213 19.53 16.70 -34.84
N ASP A 214 18.94 17.28 -35.91
CA ASP A 214 19.33 17.06 -37.30
C ASP A 214 18.97 18.25 -38.21
N ASP A 215 19.82 19.28 -38.17
CA ASP A 215 19.74 20.55 -38.93
C ASP A 215 19.81 20.38 -40.47
N GLU A 216 19.86 19.15 -41.00
CA GLU A 216 19.56 18.88 -42.42
C GLU A 216 18.05 18.63 -42.70
N HIS A 217 17.19 18.54 -41.67
CA HIS A 217 15.78 18.13 -41.73
C HIS A 217 14.82 19.00 -40.89
N ALA A 218 14.14 19.95 -41.56
CA ALA A 218 13.18 20.93 -41.02
C ALA A 218 11.91 20.36 -40.32
N ASP A 219 11.83 19.06 -40.18
CA ASP A 219 10.84 18.28 -39.45
C ASP A 219 11.40 17.62 -38.17
N ILE A 220 12.59 18.05 -37.73
CA ILE A 220 13.30 17.61 -36.51
C ILE A 220 13.81 18.85 -35.77
N ASN A 221 13.11 19.33 -34.74
CA ASN A 221 13.51 20.51 -33.95
C ASN A 221 12.66 20.69 -32.67
N PRO A 222 13.11 21.49 -31.69
CA PRO A 222 12.39 21.72 -30.42
C PRO A 222 10.99 22.38 -30.46
N ASP A 223 10.40 22.66 -31.62
CA ASP A 223 8.99 23.07 -31.78
C ASP A 223 8.13 21.97 -32.47
N MET A 224 8.70 20.78 -32.73
CA MET A 224 8.02 19.62 -33.31
C MET A 224 7.18 18.85 -32.28
N ILE A 225 6.59 17.75 -32.75
CA ILE A 225 5.81 16.76 -32.00
C ILE A 225 6.28 15.40 -32.54
N ASP A 226 6.43 14.43 -31.66
CA ASP A 226 6.90 13.08 -31.95
C ASP A 226 5.92 12.29 -32.84
N GLY A 227 6.32 11.10 -33.29
CA GLY A 227 5.47 10.15 -34.04
C GLY A 227 5.12 10.51 -35.51
N ILE A 228 5.26 11.77 -35.93
CA ILE A 228 4.94 12.17 -37.31
C ILE A 228 5.93 11.55 -38.32
N GLU A 229 5.57 10.42 -38.95
CA GLU A 229 6.34 9.76 -40.03
C GLU A 229 6.91 10.79 -41.02
N ALA A 230 8.22 11.05 -40.92
CA ALA A 230 8.90 12.02 -41.79
C ALA A 230 8.79 11.59 -43.27
N PRO A 231 8.62 12.52 -44.24
CA PRO A 231 8.33 12.18 -45.63
C PRO A 231 9.45 11.43 -46.38
N ASN A 232 10.63 11.28 -45.76
CA ASN A 232 11.81 10.54 -46.21
C ASN A 232 11.82 9.08 -45.72
N GLY A 233 11.08 8.72 -44.67
CA GLY A 233 10.74 7.33 -44.31
C GLY A 233 11.80 6.59 -43.49
N GLU A 234 12.55 7.30 -42.65
CA GLU A 234 13.14 6.74 -41.44
C GLU A 234 12.33 7.30 -40.27
N ALA A 235 11.94 6.44 -39.32
CA ALA A 235 11.10 6.85 -38.20
C ALA A 235 11.98 7.55 -37.15
N ASN A 236 11.84 8.86 -37.07
CA ASN A 236 12.46 9.75 -36.10
C ASN A 236 11.49 9.93 -34.93
N ASP A 237 11.33 8.87 -34.15
CA ASP A 237 10.38 8.80 -33.03
C ASP A 237 10.62 9.93 -31.99
N ASP A 238 11.86 10.40 -31.83
CA ASP A 238 12.25 11.61 -31.09
C ASP A 238 12.45 12.77 -32.08
N ALA A 239 11.38 13.54 -32.34
CA ALA A 239 11.35 14.61 -33.34
C ALA A 239 11.49 16.00 -32.71
N ASP A 240 11.07 16.17 -31.45
CA ASP A 240 11.26 17.42 -30.70
C ASP A 240 12.63 17.55 -30.01
N CYS A 241 13.44 16.49 -30.07
CA CYS A 241 14.79 16.41 -29.55
C CYS A 241 14.89 16.48 -28.01
N ASP A 242 13.85 16.09 -27.25
CA ASP A 242 13.89 16.05 -25.78
C ASP A 242 14.43 14.73 -25.17
N GLY A 243 14.59 13.69 -26.00
CA GLY A 243 15.09 12.36 -25.60
C GLY A 243 14.00 11.31 -25.33
N VAL A 244 12.73 11.64 -25.59
CA VAL A 244 11.58 10.72 -25.58
C VAL A 244 11.21 10.34 -27.03
N ARG A 245 10.59 9.17 -27.23
CA ARG A 245 10.24 8.60 -28.55
C ARG A 245 8.76 8.76 -28.92
N ASP A 246 7.97 9.26 -27.98
CA ASP A 246 6.52 9.12 -27.98
C ASP A 246 5.99 10.05 -26.88
N ASP A 247 5.42 11.19 -27.28
CA ASP A 247 4.69 12.08 -26.38
C ASP A 247 3.23 11.61 -26.17
N GLY A 248 2.88 10.42 -26.68
CA GLY A 248 1.61 9.75 -26.53
C GLY A 248 0.59 10.12 -27.61
N VAL A 249 1.02 10.64 -28.77
CA VAL A 249 0.15 11.15 -29.85
C VAL A 249 -0.03 10.20 -31.03
N ASP A 250 0.73 9.12 -31.07
CA ASP A 250 0.56 8.05 -32.05
C ASP A 250 -0.49 7.04 -31.55
N ASP A 251 -1.12 6.38 -32.51
CA ASP A 251 -2.15 5.34 -32.36
C ASP A 251 -1.44 4.01 -32.67
N ASN A 252 -0.67 3.48 -31.72
CA ASN A 252 0.33 2.44 -32.01
C ASN A 252 -0.29 1.11 -32.45
N ASP A 253 -1.50 0.78 -31.99
CA ASP A 253 -2.22 -0.43 -32.40
C ASP A 253 -3.24 -0.23 -33.55
N GLY A 254 -3.77 0.98 -33.74
CA GLY A 254 -4.68 1.36 -34.82
C GLY A 254 -6.18 1.36 -34.49
N ASP A 255 -6.56 1.49 -33.22
CA ASP A 255 -7.95 1.59 -32.74
C ASP A 255 -8.57 2.99 -32.96
N GLY A 256 -7.75 4.05 -32.92
CA GLY A 256 -8.13 5.45 -33.09
C GLY A 256 -8.10 6.33 -31.82
N TRP A 257 -7.58 5.83 -30.71
CA TRP A 257 -7.14 6.56 -29.53
C TRP A 257 -5.60 6.63 -29.48
N THR A 258 -5.09 7.35 -28.48
CA THR A 258 -3.66 7.59 -28.22
C THR A 258 -3.49 7.79 -26.72
N GLU A 259 -2.32 7.56 -26.11
CA GLU A 259 -2.09 7.84 -24.68
C GLU A 259 -2.57 9.27 -24.26
N VAL A 260 -2.38 10.31 -25.09
CA VAL A 260 -2.83 11.68 -24.76
C VAL A 260 -4.33 11.91 -24.92
N ASP A 261 -5.01 11.15 -25.80
CA ASP A 261 -6.47 11.17 -25.92
C ASP A 261 -7.15 10.30 -24.84
N GLY A 262 -6.37 9.49 -24.12
CA GLY A 262 -6.76 8.83 -22.87
C GLY A 262 -6.58 7.31 -22.86
N ASP A 263 -5.85 6.75 -23.81
CA ASP A 263 -5.51 5.33 -23.81
C ASP A 263 -4.66 4.94 -22.57
N CYS A 264 -4.86 3.71 -22.11
CA CYS A 264 -4.18 3.13 -20.95
C CYS A 264 -3.31 1.91 -21.29
N ASP A 265 -3.43 1.33 -22.49
CA ASP A 265 -2.43 0.43 -23.09
C ASP A 265 -2.48 0.54 -24.63
N ASP A 266 -1.87 1.60 -25.15
CA ASP A 266 -1.77 2.01 -26.58
C ASP A 266 -1.24 0.92 -27.55
N ALA A 267 -0.84 -0.23 -27.01
CA ALA A 267 -0.36 -1.40 -27.75
C ALA A 267 -1.41 -2.52 -27.91
N ASP A 268 -2.62 -2.41 -27.33
CA ASP A 268 -3.72 -3.37 -27.51
C ASP A 268 -5.04 -2.72 -27.94
N ILE A 269 -5.39 -2.97 -29.21
CA ILE A 269 -6.59 -2.52 -29.96
C ILE A 269 -7.97 -2.89 -29.36
N ASN A 270 -8.01 -3.39 -28.13
CA ASN A 270 -9.22 -3.65 -27.35
C ASN A 270 -9.31 -2.74 -26.11
N THR A 271 -8.20 -2.12 -25.70
CA THR A 271 -8.04 -1.21 -24.56
C THR A 271 -8.14 0.23 -25.05
N TYR A 272 -9.17 0.98 -24.65
CA TYR A 272 -9.36 2.39 -24.99
C TYR A 272 -10.55 3.01 -24.23
N PRO A 273 -10.60 4.35 -24.06
CA PRO A 273 -11.72 5.06 -23.43
C PRO A 273 -13.13 4.65 -23.91
N GLY A 274 -13.82 3.87 -23.07
CA GLY A 274 -15.18 3.39 -23.35
C GLY A 274 -15.25 2.19 -24.31
N ALA A 275 -14.23 1.32 -24.30
CA ALA A 275 -14.30 -0.04 -24.80
C ALA A 275 -15.37 -0.89 -24.06
N VAL A 276 -15.34 -2.21 -24.25
CA VAL A 276 -16.23 -3.14 -23.54
C VAL A 276 -15.38 -4.18 -22.87
N GLU A 277 -15.36 -4.15 -21.54
CA GLU A 277 -14.64 -5.09 -20.68
C GLU A 277 -14.79 -6.55 -21.13
N ALA A 278 -13.64 -7.20 -21.25
CA ALA A 278 -13.44 -8.63 -21.26
C ALA A 278 -13.40 -9.16 -19.80
N LEU A 279 -12.70 -10.28 -19.60
CA LEU A 279 -12.54 -10.96 -18.31
C LEU A 279 -11.16 -11.64 -18.28
N ASP A 280 -10.12 -10.86 -18.54
CA ASP A 280 -8.70 -11.25 -18.63
C ASP A 280 -7.81 -10.59 -17.58
N GLY A 281 -8.30 -9.57 -16.86
CA GLY A 281 -7.61 -8.91 -15.75
C GLY A 281 -6.94 -7.58 -16.09
N ASP A 282 -7.29 -7.00 -17.24
CA ASP A 282 -6.87 -5.68 -17.70
C ASP A 282 -8.05 -4.67 -17.58
N ASP A 283 -7.82 -3.37 -17.80
CA ASP A 283 -8.83 -2.29 -17.72
C ASP A 283 -9.12 -1.83 -19.15
N ASP A 284 -9.99 -2.56 -19.85
CA ASP A 284 -10.18 -2.35 -21.30
C ASP A 284 -10.75 -0.96 -21.58
N ASN A 285 -11.64 -0.43 -20.74
CA ASN A 285 -12.34 0.83 -21.01
C ASN A 285 -11.65 2.09 -20.45
N CYS A 286 -10.51 1.92 -19.77
CA CYS A 286 -9.65 2.97 -19.20
C CYS A 286 -10.36 3.90 -18.21
N ASP A 287 -11.23 3.37 -17.34
CA ASP A 287 -11.91 4.12 -16.29
C ASP A 287 -11.43 3.82 -14.85
N GLU A 288 -10.27 3.16 -14.75
CA GLU A 288 -9.62 2.65 -13.52
C GLU A 288 -10.28 1.35 -12.97
N CYS A 289 -11.13 0.69 -13.75
CA CYS A 289 -12.02 -0.39 -13.34
C CYS A 289 -11.74 -1.74 -14.07
N ILE A 290 -10.74 -2.49 -13.59
CA ILE A 290 -10.41 -3.83 -14.14
C ILE A 290 -11.61 -4.81 -14.07
N ASP A 291 -11.93 -5.44 -15.22
CA ASP A 291 -12.96 -6.49 -15.41
C ASP A 291 -14.39 -6.06 -14.94
N ASP A 292 -14.80 -4.80 -15.06
CA ASP A 292 -16.02 -4.23 -14.41
C ASP A 292 -17.39 -4.60 -15.03
N LEU A 293 -17.45 -5.67 -15.83
CA LEU A 293 -18.64 -6.07 -16.59
C LEU A 293 -19.81 -6.58 -15.71
N ASP A 294 -20.79 -5.72 -15.42
CA ASP A 294 -22.12 -6.05 -14.87
C ASP A 294 -22.82 -7.19 -15.67
N MET A 295 -22.71 -8.45 -15.21
CA MET A 295 -23.21 -9.61 -15.96
C MET A 295 -24.72 -9.89 -15.80
N ASP A 296 -25.35 -9.48 -14.71
CA ASP A 296 -26.78 -9.72 -14.45
C ASP A 296 -27.71 -8.53 -14.77
N HIS A 297 -27.14 -7.32 -14.85
CA HIS A 297 -27.74 -6.02 -15.17
C HIS A 297 -28.52 -5.35 -14.02
N ASP A 298 -28.09 -5.50 -12.77
CA ASP A 298 -28.64 -4.74 -11.64
C ASP A 298 -28.05 -3.32 -11.47
N GLY A 299 -26.86 -3.07 -12.06
CA GLY A 299 -26.14 -1.80 -12.05
C GLY A 299 -24.95 -1.73 -11.09
N TYR A 300 -24.50 -2.86 -10.53
CA TYR A 300 -23.24 -3.05 -9.83
C TYR A 300 -22.36 -4.06 -10.60
N SER A 301 -21.07 -4.13 -10.26
CA SER A 301 -20.14 -5.10 -10.84
C SER A 301 -19.15 -5.64 -9.81
N HIS A 302 -18.70 -6.87 -10.00
CA HIS A 302 -17.81 -7.58 -9.08
C HIS A 302 -16.34 -7.41 -9.49
N THR A 303 -15.58 -6.67 -8.70
CA THR A 303 -14.13 -6.52 -8.94
C THR A 303 -13.36 -7.76 -8.48
N ALA A 304 -12.40 -8.23 -9.30
CA ALA A 304 -11.68 -9.46 -9.04
C ALA A 304 -11.02 -9.47 -7.64
N ALA A 305 -11.41 -10.47 -6.82
CA ALA A 305 -11.18 -10.49 -5.37
C ALA A 305 -9.71 -10.26 -4.96
N GLY A 306 -9.40 -9.03 -4.53
CA GLY A 306 -8.06 -8.60 -4.12
C GLY A 306 -7.63 -7.22 -4.63
N ALA A 307 -8.32 -6.67 -5.63
CA ALA A 307 -8.18 -5.27 -6.01
C ALA A 307 -8.81 -4.36 -4.92
N VAL A 308 -8.15 -3.25 -4.59
CA VAL A 308 -8.74 -2.20 -3.74
C VAL A 308 -9.35 -1.16 -4.68
N ASN A 309 -10.46 -1.54 -5.32
CA ASN A 309 -11.00 -0.84 -6.49
C ASN A 309 -12.08 0.21 -6.09
N PRO A 310 -12.09 1.42 -6.67
CA PRO A 310 -13.22 2.37 -6.55
C PRO A 310 -14.53 1.99 -7.28
N CYS A 311 -14.57 0.93 -8.09
CA CYS A 311 -15.62 0.74 -9.12
C CYS A 311 -16.71 -0.31 -8.83
N GLY A 312 -16.48 -1.32 -7.98
CA GLY A 312 -17.44 -2.43 -7.86
C GLY A 312 -17.35 -3.18 -6.53
N ASP A 313 -18.39 -3.00 -5.71
CA ASP A 313 -18.61 -3.64 -4.41
C ASP A 313 -19.54 -4.88 -4.51
N ASP A 314 -19.87 -5.39 -5.71
CA ASP A 314 -20.68 -6.62 -5.86
C ASP A 314 -19.87 -7.87 -5.45
N CYS A 315 -20.55 -8.79 -4.80
CA CYS A 315 -20.05 -10.04 -4.26
C CYS A 315 -20.63 -11.32 -4.94
N ASP A 316 -21.63 -11.22 -5.82
CA ASP A 316 -22.06 -12.27 -6.78
C ASP A 316 -22.76 -11.68 -8.03
N ASP A 317 -21.95 -11.12 -8.93
CA ASP A 317 -22.22 -10.57 -10.29
C ASP A 317 -23.16 -11.39 -11.22
N THR A 318 -23.54 -12.59 -10.79
CA THR A 318 -24.38 -13.51 -11.55
C THR A 318 -25.83 -13.58 -11.01
N ASN A 319 -26.19 -12.72 -10.07
CA ASN A 319 -27.39 -12.80 -9.26
C ASN A 319 -27.90 -11.43 -8.75
N ASP A 320 -28.87 -10.85 -9.48
CA ASP A 320 -29.54 -9.53 -9.34
C ASP A 320 -30.22 -9.18 -7.99
N ALA A 321 -29.88 -9.91 -6.93
CA ALA A 321 -30.34 -9.79 -5.56
C ALA A 321 -29.18 -9.83 -4.53
N ILE A 322 -27.92 -9.93 -4.97
CA ILE A 322 -26.71 -9.83 -4.15
C ILE A 322 -25.94 -8.64 -4.70
N HIS A 323 -25.98 -7.50 -4.01
CA HIS A 323 -25.34 -6.26 -4.44
C HIS A 323 -25.34 -5.22 -3.31
N PRO A 324 -24.48 -4.19 -3.35
CA PRO A 324 -24.42 -3.12 -2.36
C PRO A 324 -25.78 -2.53 -1.97
N GLY A 325 -26.13 -2.64 -0.68
CA GLY A 325 -27.37 -2.09 -0.13
C GLY A 325 -28.64 -2.88 -0.47
N SER A 326 -28.51 -4.15 -0.89
CA SER A 326 -29.59 -5.13 -0.89
C SER A 326 -30.19 -5.35 0.51
N GLN A 327 -31.27 -6.14 0.58
CA GLN A 327 -31.85 -6.52 1.87
C GLN A 327 -31.36 -7.91 2.27
N GLU A 328 -30.62 -7.94 3.36
CA GLU A 328 -30.17 -9.17 4.02
C GLU A 328 -31.30 -10.19 4.29
N ILE A 329 -30.96 -11.48 4.17
CA ILE A 329 -31.78 -12.64 4.50
C ILE A 329 -31.11 -13.34 5.70
N PRO A 330 -31.63 -13.18 6.93
CA PRO A 330 -30.98 -13.70 8.12
C PRO A 330 -30.71 -15.22 8.08
N TYR A 331 -29.48 -15.59 8.45
CA TYR A 331 -29.01 -16.97 8.66
C TYR A 331 -28.97 -17.88 7.43
N ASP A 332 -28.90 -17.34 6.21
CA ASP A 332 -28.74 -18.15 4.99
C ASP A 332 -27.26 -18.35 4.56
N GLY A 333 -26.33 -17.59 5.15
CA GLY A 333 -24.89 -17.73 4.91
C GLY A 333 -24.39 -17.01 3.66
N VAL A 334 -25.18 -16.08 3.12
CA VAL A 334 -24.87 -15.24 1.97
C VAL A 334 -24.94 -13.79 2.44
N ASP A 335 -23.85 -13.05 2.25
CA ASP A 335 -23.82 -11.59 2.36
C ASP A 335 -24.53 -11.03 1.12
N GLN A 336 -25.76 -10.51 1.27
CA GLN A 336 -26.54 -10.00 0.14
C GLN A 336 -26.25 -8.53 -0.13
N ASP A 337 -25.96 -7.73 0.89
CA ASP A 337 -25.68 -6.30 0.74
C ASP A 337 -24.18 -5.96 0.55
N CYS A 338 -23.34 -7.00 0.48
CA CYS A 338 -21.89 -6.98 0.26
C CYS A 338 -21.09 -6.13 1.27
N ASN A 339 -21.63 -5.95 2.49
CA ASN A 339 -20.98 -5.16 3.54
C ASN A 339 -19.98 -5.98 4.41
N TYR A 340 -19.84 -7.28 4.13
CA TYR A 340 -19.09 -8.29 4.89
C TYR A 340 -19.70 -8.64 6.26
N LEU A 341 -20.98 -8.34 6.52
CA LEU A 341 -21.71 -8.71 7.73
C LEU A 341 -23.06 -9.33 7.35
N GLU A 342 -23.33 -10.55 7.82
CA GLU A 342 -24.66 -11.12 7.71
C GLU A 342 -25.64 -10.48 8.72
N ALA A 343 -26.93 -10.39 8.38
CA ALA A 343 -27.96 -10.02 9.36
C ALA A 343 -28.18 -11.14 10.40
N CYS A 344 -27.78 -10.86 11.65
CA CYS A 344 -27.79 -11.80 12.77
C CYS A 344 -28.82 -11.49 13.87
N ASP A 345 -29.75 -10.55 13.67
CA ASP A 345 -30.67 -10.03 14.69
C ASP A 345 -32.04 -9.76 14.03
N GLU A 346 -32.93 -10.77 13.95
CA GLU A 346 -34.20 -10.68 13.19
C GLU A 346 -35.21 -9.71 13.86
N ASP A 347 -35.19 -9.56 15.19
CA ASP A 347 -36.15 -8.73 15.93
C ASP A 347 -35.66 -7.35 16.40
N HIS A 348 -34.34 -7.10 16.33
CA HIS A 348 -33.64 -5.84 16.60
C HIS A 348 -33.53 -5.44 18.09
N ASP A 349 -33.38 -6.40 19.00
CA ASP A 349 -33.05 -6.11 20.41
C ASP A 349 -31.55 -5.95 20.70
N GLY A 350 -30.69 -6.39 19.77
CA GLY A 350 -29.24 -6.32 19.85
C GLY A 350 -28.54 -7.59 20.38
N TYR A 351 -29.21 -8.74 20.36
CA TYR A 351 -28.65 -10.05 20.71
C TYR A 351 -28.92 -11.12 19.65
N ASP A 352 -27.88 -11.54 18.92
CA ASP A 352 -28.00 -12.60 17.93
C ASP A 352 -28.42 -13.97 18.52
N ALA A 353 -29.08 -14.80 17.71
CA ALA A 353 -29.47 -16.17 18.05
C ALA A 353 -28.30 -17.08 18.48
N VAL A 354 -28.57 -18.04 19.39
CA VAL A 354 -27.59 -19.02 19.87
C VAL A 354 -26.99 -19.84 18.71
N VAL A 355 -25.68 -19.66 18.56
CA VAL A 355 -24.81 -20.07 17.46
C VAL A 355 -24.82 -21.56 17.09
N ASP A 356 -24.70 -21.84 15.78
CA ASP A 356 -24.21 -23.14 15.28
C ASP A 356 -22.78 -23.44 15.82
N PRO A 357 -22.57 -24.52 16.60
CA PRO A 357 -21.24 -24.89 17.10
C PRO A 357 -20.21 -25.27 16.01
N ASN A 358 -20.55 -25.18 14.72
CA ASN A 358 -19.64 -25.32 13.58
C ASN A 358 -19.21 -23.97 12.97
N CYS A 359 -19.68 -22.82 13.48
CA CYS A 359 -19.31 -21.47 13.02
C CYS A 359 -17.79 -21.23 13.20
N VAL A 360 -17.09 -20.87 12.13
CA VAL A 360 -15.63 -20.56 12.15
C VAL A 360 -15.40 -19.21 11.45
N SER A 361 -15.79 -18.13 12.11
CA SER A 361 -15.72 -16.75 11.60
C SER A 361 -14.27 -16.28 11.33
N PRO A 362 -13.97 -15.80 10.10
CA PRO A 362 -13.37 -14.48 9.90
C PRO A 362 -14.38 -13.38 10.25
N GLU A 363 -13.92 -12.16 10.51
CA GLU A 363 -14.78 -10.99 10.81
C GLU A 363 -15.99 -10.93 9.84
N GLY A 364 -17.22 -10.99 10.36
CA GLY A 364 -18.45 -10.87 9.53
C GLY A 364 -19.62 -11.85 9.79
N TYR A 365 -19.39 -13.02 10.40
CA TYR A 365 -20.42 -14.07 10.52
C TYR A 365 -20.99 -14.18 11.94
N CYS A 366 -22.29 -14.48 12.05
CA CYS A 366 -23.06 -14.70 13.29
C CYS A 366 -22.50 -15.87 14.12
N CYS A 367 -21.45 -15.63 14.93
CA CYS A 367 -20.68 -16.67 15.62
C CYS A 367 -20.65 -16.58 17.16
N ASP A 368 -21.32 -15.61 17.80
CA ASP A 368 -21.32 -15.45 19.27
C ASP A 368 -22.66 -15.02 19.90
N GLY A 369 -23.77 -15.19 19.19
CA GLY A 369 -25.13 -15.00 19.70
C GLY A 369 -25.48 -15.82 20.96
N PHE A 370 -26.33 -15.22 21.79
CA PHE A 370 -26.80 -15.76 23.07
C PHE A 370 -28.32 -15.75 23.21
N ASP A 371 -29.06 -15.24 22.22
CA ASP A 371 -30.51 -15.23 22.28
C ASP A 371 -31.13 -16.60 21.94
N CYS A 372 -32.13 -16.97 22.72
CA CYS A 372 -32.86 -18.21 22.63
C CYS A 372 -34.14 -18.13 21.77
N ASN A 373 -34.56 -16.94 21.28
CA ASN A 373 -35.72 -16.77 20.39
C ASN A 373 -35.74 -15.46 19.55
N ASP A 374 -34.85 -15.38 18.55
CA ASP A 374 -34.50 -14.23 17.67
C ASP A 374 -35.65 -13.53 16.90
N ALA A 375 -36.87 -14.06 17.06
CA ALA A 375 -38.08 -13.52 16.47
C ALA A 375 -38.97 -12.81 17.51
N ASN A 376 -38.44 -12.46 18.69
CA ASN A 376 -39.16 -11.87 19.81
C ASN A 376 -38.28 -11.07 20.80
N ALA A 377 -38.06 -9.80 20.50
CA ALA A 377 -37.31 -8.76 21.23
C ALA A 377 -37.64 -8.51 22.74
N ASP A 378 -38.51 -9.33 23.34
CA ASP A 378 -38.74 -9.38 24.79
C ASP A 378 -37.95 -10.55 25.45
N VAL A 379 -37.41 -11.49 24.66
CA VAL A 379 -36.65 -12.69 25.08
C VAL A 379 -35.20 -12.49 24.64
N HIS A 380 -34.28 -12.32 25.58
CA HIS A 380 -32.86 -12.12 25.33
C HIS A 380 -32.03 -12.17 26.63
N PRO A 381 -30.69 -12.36 26.56
CA PRO A 381 -29.82 -12.38 27.74
C PRO A 381 -30.00 -11.18 28.68
N GLY A 382 -30.49 -11.47 29.89
CA GLY A 382 -30.73 -10.47 30.94
C GLY A 382 -32.03 -9.66 30.80
N SER A 383 -33.01 -10.19 30.05
CA SER A 383 -34.40 -9.74 30.09
C SER A 383 -35.03 -9.98 31.48
N VAL A 384 -36.34 -9.74 31.62
CA VAL A 384 -37.09 -9.98 32.88
C VAL A 384 -38.18 -11.01 32.64
N GLU A 385 -38.04 -12.18 33.27
CA GLU A 385 -39.01 -13.29 33.30
C GLU A 385 -40.48 -12.83 33.53
N ASP A 386 -41.36 -13.05 32.55
CA ASP A 386 -42.83 -12.90 32.68
C ASP A 386 -43.45 -14.20 33.21
N ASN A 387 -43.20 -14.45 34.50
CA ASN A 387 -43.60 -15.65 35.24
C ASN A 387 -45.00 -16.17 34.89
N GLY A 388 -45.04 -17.28 34.17
CA GLY A 388 -46.24 -18.00 33.72
C GLY A 388 -46.48 -17.92 32.21
N ASN A 389 -45.59 -17.30 31.43
CA ASN A 389 -45.64 -17.34 29.97
C ASN A 389 -45.12 -18.69 29.40
N GLY A 390 -44.28 -19.42 30.15
CA GLY A 390 -43.68 -20.69 29.74
C GLY A 390 -42.50 -20.56 28.78
N ILE A 391 -41.83 -19.41 28.79
CA ILE A 391 -40.64 -19.05 28.02
C ILE A 391 -39.47 -18.87 29.02
N ASP A 392 -38.25 -18.97 28.51
CA ASP A 392 -36.99 -18.62 29.19
C ASP A 392 -36.67 -17.23 28.64
N ASP A 393 -37.16 -16.17 29.29
CA ASP A 393 -37.11 -14.81 28.74
C ASP A 393 -35.70 -14.20 28.88
N ASP A 394 -34.94 -14.58 29.92
CA ASP A 394 -33.57 -14.10 30.13
C ASP A 394 -32.46 -15.03 29.58
N CYS A 395 -32.87 -16.15 28.96
CA CYS A 395 -32.05 -17.19 28.33
C CYS A 395 -30.99 -17.84 29.26
N ASP A 396 -31.17 -17.83 30.59
CA ASP A 396 -30.25 -18.49 31.54
C ASP A 396 -30.43 -20.03 31.62
N GLY A 397 -31.53 -20.55 31.06
CA GLY A 397 -31.90 -21.96 31.11
C GLY A 397 -33.01 -22.31 32.11
N ILE A 398 -33.60 -21.31 32.79
CA ILE A 398 -34.65 -21.47 33.80
C ILE A 398 -35.97 -20.84 33.31
N VAL A 399 -36.73 -21.59 32.51
CA VAL A 399 -38.12 -21.26 32.13
C VAL A 399 -39.00 -21.02 33.37
N ASP A 400 -39.48 -19.78 33.54
CA ASP A 400 -40.28 -19.25 34.66
C ASP A 400 -39.62 -19.42 36.06
N ILE A 401 -39.45 -18.35 36.83
CA ILE A 401 -39.11 -18.47 38.27
C ILE A 401 -40.36 -18.94 39.03
N PRO A 402 -40.38 -20.17 39.60
CA PRO A 402 -41.59 -20.72 40.15
C PRO A 402 -41.91 -20.12 41.53
N ASP A 403 -43.04 -19.42 41.64
CA ASP A 403 -43.79 -19.21 42.89
C ASP A 403 -44.12 -20.60 43.50
N LYS A 404 -43.34 -21.01 44.50
CA LYS A 404 -43.37 -22.38 45.05
C LYS A 404 -44.43 -22.54 46.13
N ASP A 405 -44.88 -21.46 46.76
CA ASP A 405 -45.91 -21.50 47.81
C ASP A 405 -47.31 -20.99 47.42
N GLY A 406 -47.42 -20.34 46.27
CA GLY A 406 -48.64 -20.05 45.52
C GLY A 406 -49.32 -18.75 45.94
N ASP A 407 -48.54 -17.70 46.23
CA ASP A 407 -49.02 -16.45 46.82
C ASP A 407 -48.88 -15.20 45.94
N GLY A 408 -48.15 -15.34 44.82
CA GLY A 408 -47.96 -14.30 43.82
C GLY A 408 -46.71 -13.45 43.98
N PHE A 409 -45.77 -13.84 44.84
CA PHE A 409 -44.42 -13.27 44.92
C PHE A 409 -43.37 -14.38 44.71
N THR A 410 -42.32 -14.06 43.97
CA THR A 410 -41.18 -14.97 43.71
C THR A 410 -39.92 -14.56 44.47
N GLU A 411 -38.86 -15.39 44.43
CA GLU A 411 -37.53 -15.02 44.94
C GLU A 411 -37.03 -13.67 44.38
N GLN A 412 -37.42 -13.31 43.15
CA GLN A 412 -37.02 -12.06 42.48
C GLN A 412 -37.80 -10.84 43.01
N ASP A 413 -39.08 -11.01 43.35
CA ASP A 413 -39.88 -9.99 44.06
C ASP A 413 -39.38 -9.75 45.49
N GLY A 414 -38.53 -10.66 46.00
CA GLY A 414 -37.93 -10.63 47.32
C GLY A 414 -38.52 -11.66 48.29
N ASP A 415 -39.28 -12.64 47.79
CA ASP A 415 -39.86 -13.68 48.63
C ASP A 415 -38.79 -14.53 49.31
N CYS A 416 -38.97 -14.77 50.61
CA CYS A 416 -38.01 -15.46 51.47
C CYS A 416 -38.38 -16.92 51.79
N MET A 417 -39.49 -17.43 51.23
CA MET A 417 -40.00 -18.79 51.40
C MET A 417 -39.87 -19.66 50.15
N ASP A 418 -39.70 -19.06 48.97
CA ASP A 418 -39.44 -19.79 47.73
C ASP A 418 -38.02 -20.40 47.65
N LEU A 419 -37.05 -19.85 48.37
CA LEU A 419 -35.67 -20.37 48.40
C LEU A 419 -35.63 -21.84 48.85
N GLY A 420 -35.22 -22.72 47.95
CA GLY A 420 -35.33 -24.19 48.08
C GLY A 420 -34.53 -24.88 49.20
N GLU A 421 -33.87 -24.15 50.10
CA GLU A 421 -33.07 -24.71 51.20
C GLU A 421 -33.37 -24.06 52.57
N ALA A 422 -34.09 -24.79 53.42
CA ALA A 422 -34.46 -24.38 54.78
C ALA A 422 -33.30 -24.42 55.81
N GLU A 423 -32.18 -23.77 55.52
CA GLU A 423 -31.03 -23.61 56.43
C GLU A 423 -31.23 -22.40 57.38
N GLY A 424 -32.10 -22.55 58.37
CA GLY A 424 -32.26 -21.56 59.44
C GLY A 424 -33.51 -21.72 60.31
N TYR A 425 -34.63 -22.11 59.69
CA TYR A 425 -35.88 -22.36 60.40
C TYR A 425 -35.86 -23.74 61.08
N PRO A 426 -36.33 -23.87 62.33
CA PRO A 426 -36.48 -25.18 62.95
C PRO A 426 -37.50 -26.02 62.16
N ALA A 427 -37.11 -27.25 61.80
CA ALA A 427 -37.80 -28.16 60.87
C ALA A 427 -39.18 -28.71 61.33
N ALA A 428 -39.98 -27.90 62.02
CA ALA A 428 -41.35 -28.18 62.45
C ALA A 428 -42.40 -27.25 61.81
N GLN A 429 -41.98 -26.17 61.12
CA GLN A 429 -42.87 -25.20 60.45
C GLN A 429 -42.37 -24.75 59.06
N VAL A 430 -41.60 -25.58 58.35
CA VAL A 430 -41.43 -25.38 56.89
C VAL A 430 -42.75 -25.77 56.21
N ILE A 431 -43.67 -24.81 56.20
CA ILE A 431 -44.86 -24.81 55.38
C ILE A 431 -44.58 -23.75 54.33
N LEU A 432 -44.57 -24.15 53.06
CA LEU A 432 -44.79 -23.27 51.91
C LEU A 432 -46.08 -22.48 52.24
N SER A 433 -45.93 -21.20 52.57
CA SER A 433 -46.89 -20.44 53.37
C SER A 433 -47.05 -19.03 52.82
N ALA A 434 -47.98 -18.93 51.87
CA ALA A 434 -48.66 -17.79 51.24
C ALA A 434 -49.21 -16.67 52.16
N GLN A 435 -48.47 -16.35 53.20
CA GLN A 435 -48.67 -15.38 54.28
C GLN A 435 -47.33 -14.75 54.71
N VAL A 436 -46.22 -15.19 54.12
CA VAL A 436 -44.86 -14.71 54.33
C VAL A 436 -44.35 -14.27 52.97
N ASN A 437 -44.32 -12.96 52.72
CA ASN A 437 -43.95 -12.37 51.43
C ASN A 437 -43.63 -10.87 51.58
N PRO A 438 -43.01 -10.20 50.59
CA PRO A 438 -42.57 -8.80 50.66
C PRO A 438 -43.64 -7.74 50.95
N THR A 439 -44.93 -8.11 50.94
CA THR A 439 -46.06 -7.20 51.20
C THR A 439 -46.93 -7.59 52.39
N ALA A 440 -46.55 -8.66 53.09
CA ALA A 440 -47.22 -9.14 54.28
C ALA A 440 -47.03 -8.16 55.46
N LYS A 441 -47.39 -8.63 56.66
CA LYS A 441 -47.20 -7.89 57.90
C LYS A 441 -46.69 -8.82 58.99
N GLU A 442 -45.65 -8.38 59.67
CA GLU A 442 -45.12 -8.98 60.89
C GLU A 442 -46.20 -9.42 61.90
N VAL A 443 -46.16 -10.71 62.24
CA VAL A 443 -47.08 -11.40 63.15
C VAL A 443 -46.40 -11.55 64.51
N CYS A 444 -46.39 -10.46 65.27
CA CYS A 444 -45.64 -10.35 66.53
C CYS A 444 -45.63 -11.61 67.43
N PHE A 445 -44.43 -12.01 67.81
CA PHE A 445 -44.02 -13.08 68.71
C PHE A 445 -44.12 -14.51 68.16
N ASP A 446 -44.23 -14.71 66.84
CA ASP A 446 -44.17 -16.04 66.21
C ASP A 446 -42.74 -16.49 65.82
N GLN A 447 -41.78 -15.54 65.78
CA GLN A 447 -40.38 -15.71 65.37
C GLN A 447 -40.16 -15.99 63.87
N VAL A 448 -41.10 -15.58 63.03
CA VAL A 448 -40.98 -15.55 61.56
C VAL A 448 -40.67 -14.12 61.11
N ASP A 449 -39.99 -14.01 59.98
CA ASP A 449 -39.77 -12.77 59.21
C ASP A 449 -40.89 -12.80 58.16
N ASN A 450 -42.07 -12.27 58.49
CA ASN A 450 -43.28 -12.43 57.68
C ASN A 450 -43.28 -11.50 56.48
N ASP A 451 -42.75 -10.28 56.60
CA ASP A 451 -42.70 -9.31 55.49
C ASP A 451 -41.39 -9.34 54.69
N CYS A 452 -40.51 -10.31 54.96
CA CYS A 452 -39.23 -10.52 54.28
C CYS A 452 -38.40 -9.21 54.17
N ASP A 453 -38.32 -8.45 55.28
CA ASP A 453 -37.51 -7.22 55.39
C ASP A 453 -36.16 -7.41 56.12
N GLY A 454 -35.96 -8.58 56.73
CA GLY A 454 -34.72 -9.03 57.37
C GLY A 454 -34.79 -9.01 58.89
N TRP A 455 -35.95 -8.68 59.47
CA TRP A 455 -36.12 -8.45 60.90
C TRP A 455 -37.41 -9.08 61.43
N ILE A 456 -37.26 -10.23 62.08
CA ILE A 456 -38.30 -10.84 62.91
C ILE A 456 -38.84 -9.84 63.94
N ASP A 457 -40.16 -9.78 64.10
CA ASP A 457 -40.93 -9.04 65.12
C ASP A 457 -40.70 -7.51 65.11
N ASN A 458 -40.48 -6.91 63.94
CA ASN A 458 -40.02 -5.51 63.86
C ASN A 458 -41.11 -4.43 63.92
N GLU A 459 -42.37 -4.76 63.60
CA GLU A 459 -43.42 -3.76 63.35
C GLU A 459 -43.72 -2.88 64.58
N SER A 460 -44.36 -1.73 64.35
CA SER A 460 -44.77 -0.80 65.42
C SER A 460 -45.76 -1.41 66.44
N ALA A 461 -46.43 -2.50 66.08
CA ALA A 461 -47.32 -3.27 66.96
C ALA A 461 -46.54 -4.22 67.91
N CYS A 462 -45.31 -4.59 67.54
CA CYS A 462 -44.45 -5.48 68.29
C CYS A 462 -43.62 -4.67 69.31
N SER A 463 -43.36 -5.25 70.49
CA SER A 463 -42.55 -4.56 71.49
C SER A 463 -41.08 -4.65 71.08
N ARG A 464 -40.43 -3.52 70.79
CA ARG A 464 -39.05 -3.38 70.28
C ARG A 464 -37.92 -4.11 71.06
N ASP A 465 -38.25 -4.76 72.17
CA ASP A 465 -37.38 -5.67 72.91
C ASP A 465 -37.36 -7.11 72.33
N ALA A 466 -38.15 -7.40 71.29
CA ALA A 466 -38.26 -8.72 70.65
C ALA A 466 -37.51 -8.85 69.32
N ALA A 467 -37.22 -7.76 68.61
CA ALA A 467 -36.76 -7.82 67.22
C ALA A 467 -35.34 -8.40 67.06
N VAL A 468 -35.17 -9.31 66.11
CA VAL A 468 -33.89 -9.99 65.81
C VAL A 468 -33.64 -9.97 64.30
N ALA A 469 -32.47 -9.46 63.89
CA ALA A 469 -32.05 -9.51 62.49
C ALA A 469 -31.76 -10.96 62.07
N THR A 470 -32.35 -11.38 60.95
CA THR A 470 -31.99 -12.62 60.26
C THR A 470 -30.80 -12.37 59.34
N VAL A 471 -30.11 -13.43 58.89
CA VAL A 471 -28.91 -13.29 58.04
C VAL A 471 -29.26 -13.11 56.56
N ARG A 472 -30.52 -13.37 56.16
CA ARG A 472 -30.95 -13.45 54.75
C ARG A 472 -32.41 -13.06 54.46
N GLY A 473 -33.19 -12.61 55.43
CA GLY A 473 -34.63 -12.35 55.23
C GLY A 473 -34.96 -11.10 54.42
N GLY A 474 -34.13 -10.69 53.44
CA GLY A 474 -34.42 -9.52 52.62
C GLY A 474 -34.12 -9.80 51.15
N GLY A 475 -35.04 -9.38 50.27
CA GLY A 475 -34.94 -9.53 48.82
C GLY A 475 -33.63 -9.05 48.20
N LEU A 476 -33.33 -9.56 47.00
CA LEU A 476 -32.00 -9.63 46.38
C LEU A 476 -31.20 -8.32 46.30
N CYS A 477 -30.43 -8.05 47.37
CA CYS A 477 -29.17 -7.30 47.36
C CYS A 477 -28.20 -7.92 48.37
N GLY A 478 -28.10 -9.27 48.35
CA GLY A 478 -27.61 -10.08 49.47
C GLY A 478 -26.45 -11.05 49.20
N VAL A 479 -25.88 -11.10 48.00
CA VAL A 479 -24.66 -11.88 47.71
C VAL A 479 -23.58 -10.99 47.14
N VAL A 480 -22.37 -11.07 47.71
CA VAL A 480 -21.19 -10.33 47.27
C VAL A 480 -20.10 -11.30 46.86
N GLU A 481 -20.03 -11.64 45.58
CA GLU A 481 -18.88 -12.24 44.92
C GLU A 481 -18.73 -11.58 43.53
N GLY A 482 -17.57 -11.07 43.10
CA GLY A 482 -16.33 -10.77 43.81
C GLY A 482 -15.38 -9.98 42.91
N GLY A 483 -14.81 -8.86 43.39
CA GLY A 483 -14.15 -7.88 42.49
C GLY A 483 -13.16 -6.89 43.12
N ALA A 484 -12.33 -7.35 44.06
CA ALA A 484 -11.13 -6.68 44.60
C ALA A 484 -11.24 -5.33 45.37
N ALA A 485 -10.67 -5.36 46.59
CA ALA A 485 -10.04 -4.28 47.36
C ALA A 485 -10.88 -3.21 48.10
N GLY A 486 -10.93 -3.30 49.44
CA GLY A 486 -10.71 -2.11 50.28
C GLY A 486 -11.41 -1.97 51.64
N VAL A 487 -10.66 -2.22 52.72
CA VAL A 487 -10.75 -1.54 54.05
C VAL A 487 -11.94 -1.89 54.98
N LEU A 488 -11.62 -2.64 56.06
CA LEU A 488 -12.41 -2.66 57.29
C LEU A 488 -12.47 -1.27 57.96
N VAL A 489 -13.65 -0.85 58.43
CA VAL A 489 -13.76 0.12 59.53
C VAL A 489 -14.77 -0.37 60.59
N LEU A 490 -14.24 -0.80 61.73
CA LEU A 490 -15.00 -0.98 62.97
C LEU A 490 -15.43 0.37 63.53
N ALA A 491 -16.73 0.59 63.71
CA ALA A 491 -17.27 1.76 64.42
C ALA A 491 -18.37 1.34 65.41
N GLY A 492 -17.97 0.92 66.62
CA GLY A 492 -18.92 0.66 67.70
C GLY A 492 -19.47 1.95 68.31
N LEU A 493 -20.79 2.02 68.55
CA LEU A 493 -21.44 3.18 69.19
C LEU A 493 -22.02 2.87 70.58
N MET A 494 -21.30 3.37 71.58
CA MET A 494 -21.75 3.92 72.87
C MET A 494 -22.85 3.23 73.70
N VAL A 495 -22.43 2.72 74.85
CA VAL A 495 -23.26 2.51 76.05
C VAL A 495 -23.79 3.85 76.59
N ALA A 496 -25.04 3.86 77.06
CA ALA A 496 -25.75 5.06 77.52
C ALA A 496 -25.44 5.50 78.98
N ALA A 497 -25.48 6.83 79.20
CA ALA A 497 -25.91 7.59 80.40
C ALA A 497 -25.41 7.19 81.83
N ALA A 498 -25.01 8.07 82.75
CA ALA A 498 -25.67 9.33 83.15
C ALA A 498 -24.90 10.08 84.28
N ARG A 499 -25.09 11.42 84.38
CA ARG A 499 -24.78 12.33 85.54
C ARG A 499 -23.27 12.48 85.89
N ARG A 500 -22.70 13.59 86.38
CA ARG A 500 -23.11 14.92 86.92
C ARG A 500 -21.86 15.85 86.91
N ASP A 501 -21.83 17.18 87.12
CA ASP A 501 -22.84 18.24 87.29
C ASP A 501 -22.35 19.56 86.60
N ARG A 502 -21.80 20.55 87.34
CA ARG A 502 -21.31 21.87 86.86
C ARG A 502 -20.27 22.50 87.82
N ARG A 503 -19.42 23.39 87.27
CA ARG A 503 -18.52 24.38 87.95
C ARG A 503 -17.34 23.78 88.74
N GLY A 504 -16.18 24.45 88.85
CA GLY A 504 -15.79 25.77 88.33
C GLY A 504 -14.28 26.03 88.50
N VAL A 505 -13.89 27.32 88.49
CA VAL A 505 -12.54 27.87 88.72
C VAL A 505 -11.85 27.27 89.95
#